data_AF-A0A7X6ZC96-F1
#
_entry.id   AF-A0A7X6ZC96-F1
#
_cell.length_a   1.000
_cell.length_b   1.000
_cell.length_c   1.000
_cell.angle_alpha   90.00
_cell.angle_beta   90.00
_cell.angle_gamma   90.00
#
_symmetry.space_group_name_H-M   'P 1'
#
loop_
_entity.id
_entity.type
_entity.pdbx_description
1 polymer ?
#
loop_
_entity_poly.entity_id
_entity_poly.type
_entity_poly.pdbx_seq_one_letter_code
_entity_poly.pdbx_strand_id
1 'polypeptide(L)'
;GVKKEDIKINLDGQYLTISAEQNTEKSEERKNYVYKERSYGSCRRSFDVSGINTDDIKGKFKDGVLSLTLPKQEKKPEPEPIEIEIED
;
A
#
# COMPACT_ATOMS: atom_id res chain seq x y z
N GLY A 1 -2.58 -8.42 -16.55
CA GLY A 1 -3.15 -7.83 -15.32
C GLY A 1 -2.71 -8.65 -14.13
N VAL A 2 -2.66 -8.04 -12.94
CA VAL A 2 -2.24 -8.68 -11.69
C VAL A 2 -3.47 -9.24 -10.98
N LYS A 3 -3.40 -10.48 -10.47
CA LYS A 3 -4.49 -11.03 -9.66
C LYS A 3 -4.40 -10.49 -8.24
N LYS A 4 -5.52 -10.45 -7.51
CA LYS A 4 -5.56 -9.97 -6.12
C LYS A 4 -4.56 -10.70 -5.22
N GLU A 5 -4.42 -12.00 -5.41
CA GLU A 5 -3.48 -12.88 -4.69
C GLU A 5 -2.01 -12.53 -4.91
N ASP A 6 -1.69 -11.88 -6.03
CA ASP A 6 -0.33 -11.45 -6.38
C ASP A 6 -0.01 -10.03 -5.89
N ILE A 7 -0.92 -9.38 -5.16
CA ILE A 7 -0.72 -8.06 -4.54
C ILE A 7 -0.40 -8.25 -3.07
N LYS A 8 0.76 -7.74 -2.64
CA LYS A 8 1.18 -7.71 -1.24
C LYS A 8 1.24 -6.26 -0.75
N ILE A 9 0.68 -6.03 0.42
CA ILE A 9 0.69 -4.74 1.11
C ILE A 9 1.29 -4.97 2.48
N ASN A 10 2.39 -4.29 2.78
CA ASN A 10 3.10 -4.42 4.05
C ASN A 10 3.29 -3.03 4.67
N LEU A 11 3.16 -2.96 5.98
CA LEU A 11 3.50 -1.80 6.77
C LEU A 11 4.76 -2.14 7.57
N ASP A 12 5.81 -1.35 7.40
CA ASP A 12 7.06 -1.48 8.15
C ASP A 12 7.44 -0.10 8.72
N GLY A 13 7.35 0.04 10.04
CA GLY A 13 7.43 1.33 10.72
C GLY A 13 6.41 2.34 10.15
N GLN A 14 6.92 3.40 9.52
CA GLN A 14 6.13 4.48 8.91
C GLN A 14 5.93 4.32 7.39
N TYR A 15 6.36 3.20 6.81
CA TYR A 15 6.30 2.99 5.36
C TYR A 15 5.29 1.92 4.97
N LEU A 16 4.28 2.32 4.20
CA LEU A 16 3.35 1.41 3.54
C LEU A 16 3.88 1.03 2.16
N THR A 17 4.23 -0.24 1.98
CA THR A 17 4.75 -0.77 0.71
C THR A 17 3.70 -1.62 0.01
N ILE A 18 3.43 -1.28 -1.25
CA ILE A 18 2.56 -2.03 -2.16
C ILE A 18 3.44 -2.66 -3.22
N SER A 19 3.37 -3.98 -3.34
CA SER A 19 4.06 -4.73 -4.40
C SER A 19 3.06 -5.61 -5.14
N ALA A 20 3.24 -5.68 -6.46
CA ALA A 20 2.43 -6.49 -7.34
C ALA A 20 3.34 -7.11 -8.39
N GLU A 21 3.24 -8.43 -8.60
CA GLU A 21 4.04 -9.17 -9.56
C GLU A 21 3.12 -9.90 -10.54
N GLN A 22 3.29 -9.66 -11.83
CA GLN A 22 2.58 -10.40 -12.86
C GLN A 22 3.50 -11.48 -13.44
N ASN A 23 3.48 -12.66 -12.83
CA ASN A 23 4.13 -13.82 -13.42
C ASN A 23 3.22 -14.46 -14.46
N THR A 24 3.61 -14.33 -15.72
CA THR A 24 2.94 -15.05 -16.79
C THR A 24 3.81 -16.24 -17.17
N GLU A 25 3.60 -17.39 -16.55
CA GLU A 25 4.20 -18.65 -17.01
C GLU A 25 3.83 -18.85 -18.50
N LYS A 26 4.84 -18.92 -19.37
CA LYS A 26 4.74 -19.67 -20.62
C LYS A 26 5.62 -20.89 -20.46
N SER A 27 5.00 -22.02 -20.18
CA SER A 27 5.46 -23.28 -20.76
C SER A 27 4.58 -23.56 -21.98
N GLU A 28 4.96 -23.04 -23.14
CA GLU A 28 4.52 -23.64 -24.40
C GLU A 28 5.70 -23.61 -25.38
N GLU A 29 6.44 -24.71 -25.43
CA GLU A 29 7.10 -25.15 -26.65
C GLU A 29 6.02 -25.48 -27.68
N ARG A 30 5.58 -24.51 -28.48
CA ARG A 30 4.86 -24.79 -29.72
C ARG A 30 5.34 -23.88 -30.84
N LYS A 31 5.68 -24.52 -31.96
CA LYS A 31 6.40 -24.00 -33.13
C LYS A 31 5.66 -22.91 -33.95
N ASN A 32 4.54 -22.36 -33.47
CA ASN A 32 3.59 -21.62 -34.32
C ASN A 32 3.06 -20.30 -33.72
N TYR A 33 3.91 -19.44 -33.14
CA TYR A 33 3.51 -18.06 -32.79
C TYR A 33 4.27 -17.05 -33.65
N VAL A 34 3.56 -16.09 -34.26
CA VAL A 34 4.15 -15.03 -35.09
C VAL A 34 4.65 -13.84 -34.23
N TYR A 35 3.96 -13.50 -33.14
CA TYR A 35 4.47 -12.56 -32.13
C TYR A 35 3.72 -12.74 -30.80
N LYS A 36 4.38 -12.45 -29.68
CA LYS A 36 3.86 -12.61 -28.33
C LYS A 36 4.24 -11.40 -27.50
N GLU A 37 3.35 -10.43 -27.41
CA GLU A 37 3.45 -9.35 -26.44
C GLU A 37 3.05 -9.90 -25.06
N ARG A 38 4.00 -10.49 -24.33
CA ARG A 38 3.80 -10.76 -22.90
C ARG A 38 4.47 -9.67 -22.09
N SER A 39 3.66 -8.95 -21.33
CA SER A 39 4.10 -8.12 -20.23
C SER A 39 4.29 -8.99 -18.99
N TYR A 40 5.52 -9.45 -18.77
CA TYR A 40 5.99 -9.71 -17.41
C TYR A 40 6.32 -8.37 -16.78
N GLY A 41 6.05 -8.21 -15.49
CA GLY A 41 6.30 -6.95 -14.82
C GLY A 41 6.01 -7.05 -13.34
N SER A 42 6.88 -6.43 -12.56
CA SER A 42 6.64 -6.18 -11.15
C SER A 42 6.56 -4.67 -10.94
N CYS A 43 5.76 -4.27 -9.96
CA CYS A 43 5.78 -2.91 -9.45
C CYS A 43 5.91 -2.97 -7.93
N ARG A 44 6.67 -2.02 -7.39
CA ARG A 44 6.80 -1.80 -5.95
C ARG A 44 6.79 -0.30 -5.71
N ARG A 45 5.89 0.16 -4.84
CA ARG A 45 5.82 1.55 -4.40
C ARG A 45 5.71 1.59 -2.89
N SER A 46 6.37 2.57 -2.29
CA SER A 46 6.34 2.80 -0.86
C SER A 46 5.89 4.23 -0.59
N PHE A 47 5.06 4.38 0.43
CA PHE A 47 4.49 5.66 0.85
C PHE A 47 4.83 5.88 2.32
N ASP A 48 5.29 7.07 2.66
CA ASP A 48 5.34 7.52 4.05
C ASP A 48 3.89 7.74 4.54
N VAL A 49 3.53 7.07 5.63
CA VAL A 49 2.21 7.14 6.25
C VAL A 49 2.29 7.75 7.65
N SER A 50 3.32 8.56 7.91
CA SER A 50 3.38 9.42 9.09
C SER A 50 2.11 10.26 9.22
N GLY A 51 1.47 10.22 10.38
CA GLY A 51 0.21 10.94 10.60
C GLY A 51 -1.05 10.21 10.11
N ILE A 52 -0.94 8.94 9.70
CA ILE A 52 -2.08 8.07 9.38
C ILE A 52 -2.35 7.11 10.55
N ASN A 53 -3.62 6.93 10.88
CA ASN A 53 -4.04 5.87 11.79
C ASN A 53 -3.94 4.54 11.04
N THR A 54 -2.85 3.82 11.28
CA THR A 54 -2.51 2.58 10.57
C THR A 54 -3.46 1.43 10.89
N ASP A 55 -4.11 1.46 12.05
CA ASP A 55 -5.01 0.40 12.53
C ASP A 55 -6.32 0.34 11.73
N ASP A 56 -6.72 1.47 11.13
CA ASP A 56 -7.97 1.63 10.39
C ASP A 56 -7.78 1.73 8.86
N ILE A 57 -6.64 1.30 8.33
CA ILE A 57 -6.42 1.25 6.88
C ILE A 57 -7.33 0.19 6.25
N LYS A 58 -8.09 0.60 5.22
CA LYS A 58 -9.01 -0.29 4.48
C LYS A 58 -8.63 -0.35 3.01
N GLY A 59 -8.75 -1.54 2.41
CA GLY A 59 -8.43 -1.77 1.00
C GLY A 59 -9.55 -2.46 0.24
N LYS A 60 -9.72 -2.10 -1.04
CA LYS A 60 -10.59 -2.78 -2.00
C LYS A 60 -9.84 -2.99 -3.31
N PHE A 61 -10.00 -4.16 -3.91
CA PHE A 61 -9.48 -4.46 -5.24
C PHE A 61 -10.65 -4.89 -6.13
N LYS A 62 -10.93 -4.11 -7.17
CA LYS A 62 -12.04 -4.35 -8.09
C LYS A 62 -11.63 -3.93 -9.50
N ASP A 63 -11.96 -4.76 -10.49
CA ASP A 63 -11.73 -4.48 -11.92
C ASP A 63 -10.29 -4.05 -12.24
N GLY A 64 -9.31 -4.65 -11.55
CA GLY A 64 -7.88 -4.36 -11.74
C GLY A 64 -7.36 -3.13 -10.99
N VAL A 65 -8.20 -2.45 -10.19
CA VAL A 65 -7.82 -1.24 -9.43
C VAL A 65 -7.76 -1.53 -7.94
N LEU A 66 -6.62 -1.24 -7.32
CA LEU A 66 -6.45 -1.24 -5.86
C LEU A 66 -6.75 0.16 -5.32
N SER A 67 -7.71 0.25 -4.40
CA SER A 67 -8.07 1.47 -3.69
C SER A 67 -7.83 1.29 -2.19
N LEU A 68 -7.04 2.18 -1.59
CA LEU A 68 -6.76 2.21 -0.15
C LEU A 68 -7.33 3.48 0.48
N THR A 69 -7.95 3.33 1.66
CA THR A 69 -8.44 4.44 2.49
C THR A 69 -7.57 4.53 3.73
N LEU A 70 -6.90 5.65 3.91
CA LEU A 70 -5.94 5.91 4.98
C LEU A 70 -6.49 7.06 5.85
N PRO A 71 -7.10 6.77 7.01
CA PRO A 71 -7.60 7.81 7.91
C PRO A 71 -6.44 8.54 8.58
N LYS A 72 -6.53 9.86 8.69
CA LYS A 72 -5.51 10.65 9.41
C LYS A 72 -5.59 10.40 10.91
N GLN A 73 -4.46 10.44 11.60
CA GLN A 73 -4.44 10.50 13.06
C GLN A 73 -5.13 11.78 13.53
N GLU A 74 -5.91 11.68 14.60
CA GLU A 74 -6.43 12.86 15.27
C GLU A 74 -5.26 13.67 15.84
N LYS A 75 -5.27 14.98 15.58
CA LYS A 75 -4.34 15.88 16.27
C LYS A 75 -4.73 15.87 17.74
N LYS A 76 -3.80 15.52 18.63
CA LYS A 76 -3.98 15.80 20.05
C LYS A 76 -4.27 17.30 20.19
N PRO A 77 -5.28 17.69 20.96
CA PRO A 77 -5.47 19.10 21.28
C PRO A 77 -4.18 19.64 21.89
N GLU A 78 -3.77 20.84 21.48
CA GLU A 78 -2.66 21.51 22.15
C GLU A 78 -3.02 21.66 23.63
N PRO A 79 -2.10 21.35 24.56
CA PRO A 79 -2.37 21.50 25.97
C PRO A 79 -2.70 22.98 26.25
N GLU A 80 -3.82 23.22 26.94
CA GLU A 80 -4.14 24.56 27.41
C GLU A 80 -3.05 25.02 28.40
N PRO A 81 -2.66 26.30 28.38
CA PRO A 81 -1.68 26.82 29.32
C PRO A 81 -2.19 26.60 30.75
N ILE A 82 -1.34 25.99 31.59
CA ILE A 82 -1.64 25.73 33.00
C ILE A 82 -0.85 26.75 33.82
N GLU A 83 -1.53 27.52 34.67
CA GLU A 83 -0.87 28.36 35.68
C GLU A 83 -0.35 27.46 36.80
N ILE A 84 0.91 27.67 37.19
CA ILE A 84 1.57 26.94 38.28
C ILE A 84 1.69 27.92 39.46
N GLU A 85 1.00 27.63 40.55
CA GLU A 85 1.18 28.36 41.81
C GLU A 85 2.50 27.94 42.48
N ILE A 86 3.24 28.91 43.00
CA ILE A 86 4.48 28.71 43.75
C ILE A 86 4.16 28.94 45.23
N GLU A 87 4.44 27.95 46.09
CA GLU A 87 4.34 28.08 47.55
C GLU A 87 5.61 28.73 48.14
N ASP A 88 5.44 29.47 49.24
CA ASP A 88 6.52 30.10 50.04
C ASP A 88 7.36 29.09 50.84
#